data_AF-X0SX24-F1
#
_entry.id   AF-X0SX24-F1
#
_cell.length_a   1.000
_cell.length_b   1.000
_cell.length_c   1.000
_cell.angle_alpha   90.00
_cell.angle_beta   90.00
_cell.angle_gamma   90.00
#
_symmetry.space_group_name_H-M   'P 1'
#
loop_
_entity.id
_entity.type
_entity.pdbx_description
1 polymer ?
#
loop_
_entity_poly.entity_id
_entity_poly.type
_entity_poly.pdbx_seq_one_letter_code
_entity_poly.pdbx_strand_id
1 'polypeptide(L)'
;TIPNNVWTHLAFTYDGSGIVSGMKIYIDGESEEDTALTLSYTAMHDTSSDMFFGNQGTPILDDVRIFNKELAAHEIKTLYKNGKGTEKPIGYCQYISGGTARKVGKTISGLGHLVGETVTVLQDGGDAGTQDIAVASITLDDYYNKVHAGLPITARLQPMKLEMATKPGSLFGRPKRIAEITIRFFETSGCDVGPSWTDYDSYLFRDVSDPLDIATPLYSGDKTIAFDGDYELAGNIFIQSRLPLPLTISALMADYEVAP
;
A
#
# COMPACT_ATOMS: atom_id res chain seq x y z
N THR A 1 -4.21 48.61 -10.96
CA THR A 1 -5.51 49.05 -11.54
C THR A 1 -6.38 47.84 -11.82
N ILE A 2 -7.68 47.89 -11.50
CA ILE A 2 -8.58 46.72 -11.62
C ILE A 2 -9.25 46.70 -13.02
N PRO A 3 -9.19 45.58 -13.76
CA PRO A 3 -9.84 45.47 -15.07
C PRO A 3 -11.37 45.43 -14.97
N ASN A 4 -12.07 46.04 -15.95
CA ASN A 4 -13.53 46.04 -15.98
C ASN A 4 -14.07 44.66 -16.42
N ASN A 5 -15.17 44.22 -15.80
CA ASN A 5 -15.90 42.99 -16.14
C ASN A 5 -15.05 41.69 -16.05
N VAL A 6 -14.12 41.62 -15.10
CA VAL A 6 -13.30 40.43 -14.81
C VAL A 6 -13.30 40.17 -13.30
N TRP A 7 -13.54 38.92 -12.89
CA TRP A 7 -13.40 38.51 -11.49
C TRP A 7 -11.99 38.82 -11.01
N THR A 8 -11.90 39.69 -10.01
CA THR A 8 -10.63 40.12 -9.41
C THR A 8 -10.67 39.78 -7.94
N HIS A 9 -9.64 39.10 -7.45
CA HIS A 9 -9.51 38.85 -6.02
C HIS A 9 -8.83 40.04 -5.35
N LEU A 10 -9.50 40.62 -4.36
CA LEU A 10 -8.99 41.74 -3.58
C LEU A 10 -8.77 41.29 -2.13
N ALA A 11 -7.60 41.59 -1.58
CA ALA A 11 -7.35 41.43 -0.16
C ALA A 11 -6.67 42.67 0.42
N PHE A 12 -7.08 43.00 1.64
CA PHE A 12 -6.52 44.08 2.44
C PHE A 12 -6.00 43.46 3.73
N THR A 13 -4.76 43.78 4.12
CA THR A 13 -4.19 43.33 5.38
C THR A 13 -3.72 44.52 6.19
N TYR A 14 -3.76 44.37 7.50
CA TYR A 14 -3.27 45.35 8.46
C TYR A 14 -2.64 44.65 9.64
N ASP A 15 -1.42 45.04 9.98
CA ASP A 15 -0.60 44.45 11.04
C ASP A 15 -0.90 45.00 12.45
N GLY A 16 -1.76 46.02 12.57
CA GLY A 16 -2.08 46.67 13.84
C GLY A 16 -1.10 47.76 14.29
N SER A 17 -0.09 48.09 13.48
CA SER A 17 1.02 48.98 13.86
C SER A 17 0.67 50.46 14.01
N GLY A 18 -0.47 50.90 13.49
CA GLY A 18 -0.89 52.31 13.50
C GLY A 18 -0.19 53.18 12.48
N ILE A 19 0.60 52.60 11.56
CA ILE A 19 1.32 53.31 10.50
C ILE A 19 0.90 52.82 9.12
N VAL A 20 1.09 53.67 8.10
CA VAL A 20 0.69 53.39 6.71
C VAL A 20 1.38 52.14 6.16
N SER A 21 2.66 51.93 6.49
CA SER A 21 3.42 50.76 6.06
C SER A 21 2.92 49.43 6.63
N GLY A 22 2.05 49.47 7.64
CA GLY A 22 1.38 48.29 8.19
C GLY A 22 0.17 47.82 7.38
N MET A 23 -0.30 48.63 6.42
CA MET A 23 -1.41 48.30 5.53
C MET A 23 -0.88 47.79 4.18
N LYS A 24 -1.48 46.72 3.66
CA LYS A 24 -1.13 46.18 2.34
C LYS A 24 -2.39 45.84 1.55
N ILE A 25 -2.30 46.03 0.24
CA ILE A 25 -3.35 45.67 -0.72
C ILE A 25 -2.77 44.62 -1.65
N TYR A 26 -3.55 43.57 -1.90
CA TYR A 26 -3.21 42.54 -2.85
C TYR A 26 -4.28 42.46 -3.92
N ILE A 27 -3.84 42.42 -5.18
CA ILE A 27 -4.70 42.17 -6.34
C ILE A 27 -4.27 40.84 -6.92
N ASP A 28 -5.22 39.92 -7.06
CA ASP A 28 -4.96 38.61 -7.69
C ASP A 28 -3.81 37.81 -7.04
N GLY A 29 -3.67 37.97 -5.72
CA GLY A 29 -2.69 37.25 -4.90
C GLY A 29 -1.28 37.84 -4.89
N GLU A 30 -1.03 38.94 -5.61
CA GLU A 30 0.24 39.68 -5.59
C GLU A 30 0.10 40.99 -4.80
N SER A 31 1.15 41.41 -4.11
CA SER A 31 1.15 42.68 -3.37
C SER A 31 1.27 43.84 -4.34
N GLU A 32 0.46 44.86 -4.15
CA GLU A 32 0.58 46.12 -4.88
C GLU A 32 1.46 47.09 -4.07
N GLU A 33 2.33 47.83 -4.77
CA GLU A 33 3.17 48.86 -4.18
C GLU A 33 2.34 50.12 -3.85
N ASP A 34 2.55 50.66 -2.65
CA ASP A 34 1.78 51.79 -2.12
C ASP A 34 2.33 53.13 -2.65
N THR A 35 1.55 53.86 -3.44
CA THR A 35 1.77 55.31 -3.60
C THR A 35 1.07 56.03 -2.45
N ALA A 36 1.80 56.16 -1.34
CA ALA A 36 1.28 56.69 -0.08
C ALA A 36 0.54 58.04 -0.25
N LEU A 37 -0.75 58.06 0.08
CA LEU A 37 -1.46 59.29 0.40
C LEU A 37 -1.05 59.71 1.82
N THR A 38 -0.41 60.87 1.95
CA THR A 38 0.03 61.42 3.25
C THR A 38 -1.17 61.95 4.03
N LEU A 39 -1.90 61.05 4.69
CA LEU A 39 -3.01 61.39 5.58
C LEU A 39 -2.71 60.89 7.00
N SER A 40 -3.14 61.66 8.00
CA SER A 40 -3.12 61.22 9.40
C SER A 40 -4.06 60.04 9.55
N TYR A 41 -3.51 58.86 9.82
CA TYR A 41 -4.28 57.64 10.05
C TYR A 41 -4.71 57.55 11.52
N THR A 42 -6.01 57.43 11.76
CA THR A 42 -6.56 56.95 13.03
C THR A 42 -6.77 55.45 12.87
N ALA A 43 -6.26 54.64 13.80
CA ALA A 43 -6.37 53.18 13.77
C ALA A 43 -7.80 52.73 13.38
N MET A 44 -7.90 51.79 12.44
CA MET A 44 -9.17 51.16 12.03
C MET A 44 -9.78 50.39 13.19
N HIS A 45 -10.47 51.12 14.07
CA HIS A 45 -11.27 50.57 15.14
C HIS A 45 -12.45 51.52 15.40
N ASP A 46 -13.26 51.75 14.36
CA ASP A 46 -14.54 52.41 14.57
C ASP A 46 -15.48 51.39 15.26
N THR A 47 -15.73 51.58 16.55
CA THR A 47 -16.70 50.79 17.32
C THR A 47 -18.11 51.38 17.28
N SER A 48 -18.30 52.49 16.57
CA SER A 48 -19.54 53.27 16.58
C SER A 48 -20.43 53.04 15.35
N SER A 49 -19.92 52.33 14.34
CA SER A 49 -20.61 52.08 13.07
C SER A 49 -20.47 50.63 12.61
N ASP A 50 -21.52 50.11 11.97
CA ASP A 50 -21.49 48.80 11.30
C ASP A 50 -20.68 48.87 9.99
N MET A 51 -20.01 47.76 9.63
CA MET A 51 -19.33 47.62 8.34
C MET A 51 -20.30 47.10 7.28
N PHE A 52 -20.39 47.82 6.15
CA PHE A 52 -21.23 47.44 5.01
C PHE A 52 -20.39 47.04 3.80
N PHE A 53 -20.84 46.02 3.08
CA PHE A 53 -20.29 45.62 1.79
C PHE A 53 -21.22 46.02 0.64
N GLY A 54 -20.65 46.52 -0.46
CA GLY A 54 -21.41 46.79 -1.68
C GLY A 54 -22.35 48.00 -1.63
N ASN A 55 -22.09 48.98 -0.76
CA ASN A 55 -22.95 50.14 -0.55
C ASN A 55 -23.01 51.14 -1.75
N GLN A 56 -22.18 50.97 -2.77
CA GLN A 56 -22.16 51.84 -3.96
C GLN A 56 -22.16 50.98 -5.24
N GLY A 57 -23.25 51.08 -6.02
CA GLY A 57 -23.43 50.36 -7.29
C GLY A 57 -24.07 48.97 -7.13
N THR A 58 -23.94 48.14 -8.17
CA THR A 58 -24.42 46.74 -8.19
C THR A 58 -23.23 45.77 -8.32
N PRO A 59 -22.32 45.70 -7.33
CA PRO A 59 -21.20 44.78 -7.38
C PRO A 59 -21.69 43.34 -7.25
N ILE A 60 -21.03 42.42 -7.96
CA ILE A 60 -21.10 41.00 -7.65
C ILE A 60 -19.93 40.67 -6.73
N LEU A 61 -20.24 40.07 -5.59
CA LEU A 61 -19.26 39.64 -4.60
C LEU A 61 -19.42 38.14 -4.42
N ASP A 62 -18.30 37.46 -4.25
CA ASP A 62 -18.27 36.05 -3.88
C ASP A 62 -17.15 35.85 -2.86
N ASP A 63 -17.29 34.83 -2.02
CA ASP A 63 -16.24 34.36 -1.10
C ASP A 63 -15.70 35.42 -0.11
N VAL A 64 -16.57 36.32 0.37
CA VAL A 64 -16.22 37.39 1.33
C VAL A 64 -15.78 36.79 2.67
N ARG A 65 -14.57 37.14 3.13
CA ARG A 65 -13.96 36.63 4.37
C ARG A 65 -13.36 37.76 5.20
N ILE A 66 -13.45 37.63 6.52
CA ILE A 66 -12.86 38.54 7.51
C ILE A 66 -12.02 37.72 8.47
N PHE A 67 -10.81 38.19 8.77
CA PHE A 67 -9.88 37.52 9.67
C PHE A 67 -9.56 38.40 10.87
N ASN A 68 -9.33 37.77 12.02
CA ASN A 68 -8.86 38.44 13.24
C ASN A 68 -7.33 38.48 13.34
N LYS A 69 -6.62 38.23 12.24
CA LYS A 69 -5.16 38.28 12.13
C LYS A 69 -4.75 38.87 10.78
N GLU A 70 -3.55 39.46 10.72
CA GLU A 70 -2.91 39.75 9.45
C GLU A 70 -2.61 38.42 8.74
N LEU A 71 -2.98 38.32 7.47
CA LEU A 71 -2.58 37.21 6.62
C LEU A 71 -1.26 37.54 5.94
N ALA A 72 -0.34 36.56 5.94
CA ALA A 72 0.91 36.71 5.20
C ALA A 72 0.66 36.63 3.68
N ALA A 73 1.55 37.22 2.88
CA ALA A 73 1.43 37.25 1.42
C ALA A 73 1.22 35.85 0.78
N HIS A 74 1.87 34.81 1.32
CA HIS A 74 1.71 33.45 0.83
C HIS A 74 0.32 32.84 1.15
N GLU A 75 -0.30 33.24 2.28
CA GLU A 75 -1.66 32.83 2.64
C GLU A 75 -2.67 33.47 1.69
N ILE A 76 -2.52 34.77 1.41
CA ILE A 76 -3.35 35.50 0.44
C ILE A 76 -3.26 34.88 -0.96
N LYS A 77 -2.04 34.56 -1.42
CA LYS A 77 -1.82 33.90 -2.71
C LYS A 77 -2.45 32.50 -2.77
N THR A 78 -2.53 31.81 -1.64
CA THR A 78 -3.22 30.52 -1.52
C THR A 78 -4.74 30.70 -1.63
N LEU A 79 -5.31 31.68 -0.92
CA LEU A 79 -6.75 31.99 -1.01
C LEU A 79 -7.17 32.34 -2.44
N TYR A 80 -6.40 33.17 -3.13
CA TYR A 80 -6.62 33.51 -4.54
C TYR A 80 -6.66 32.26 -5.43
N LYS A 81 -5.67 31.36 -5.30
CA LYS A 81 -5.61 30.13 -6.09
C LYS A 81 -6.76 29.19 -5.79
N ASN A 82 -7.21 29.11 -4.54
CA ASN A 82 -8.35 28.27 -4.14
C ASN A 82 -9.68 28.81 -4.69
N GLY A 83 -9.86 30.13 -4.75
CA GLY A 83 -11.06 30.76 -5.32
C GLY A 83 -11.12 30.76 -6.84
N LYS A 84 -10.02 30.45 -7.53
CA LYS A 84 -9.93 30.49 -9.00
C LYS A 84 -10.63 29.34 -9.73
N GLY A 85 -11.27 28.40 -9.02
CA GLY A 85 -12.00 27.29 -9.64
C GLY A 85 -11.18 26.50 -10.66
N THR A 86 -9.85 26.54 -10.56
CA THR A 86 -8.96 25.88 -11.52
C THR A 86 -9.04 24.38 -11.33
N GLU A 87 -9.44 23.71 -12.40
CA GLU A 87 -9.57 22.27 -12.53
C GLU A 87 -8.45 21.52 -11.81
N LYS A 88 -8.87 20.45 -11.14
CA LYS A 88 -8.02 19.47 -10.45
C LYS A 88 -6.74 19.24 -11.28
N PRO A 89 -5.57 19.66 -10.80
CA PRO A 89 -4.32 19.42 -11.52
C PRO A 89 -4.15 17.92 -11.75
N ILE A 90 -3.69 17.54 -12.95
CA ILE A 90 -3.06 16.24 -13.20
C ILE A 90 -1.73 16.22 -12.43
N GLY A 91 -1.82 15.99 -11.13
CA GLY A 91 -0.72 16.02 -10.16
C GLY A 91 -1.30 16.19 -8.76
N TYR A 92 -0.72 15.52 -7.76
CA TYR A 92 -1.24 15.49 -6.38
C TYR A 92 -1.64 16.89 -5.90
N CYS A 93 -2.93 17.09 -5.60
CA CYS A 93 -3.37 18.30 -4.92
C CYS A 93 -2.65 18.39 -3.58
N GLN A 94 -2.31 19.60 -3.15
CA GLN A 94 -1.71 19.81 -1.84
C GLN A 94 -2.68 19.29 -0.78
N TYR A 95 -2.28 18.24 -0.10
CA TYR A 95 -3.08 17.54 0.88
C TYR A 95 -3.37 18.47 2.07
N ILE A 96 -4.65 18.83 2.30
CA ILE A 96 -5.04 19.89 3.25
C ILE A 96 -5.04 19.39 4.72
N SER A 97 -5.55 18.17 5.03
CA SER A 97 -5.37 17.50 6.34
C SER A 97 -6.09 16.15 6.41
N GLY A 98 -5.60 15.16 7.19
CA GLY A 98 -6.26 13.85 7.47
C GLY A 98 -5.91 12.61 6.61
N GLY A 99 -4.74 12.55 5.96
CA GLY A 99 -4.54 11.70 4.77
C GLY A 99 -3.41 10.71 4.87
N THR A 100 -3.77 9.50 4.44
CA THR A 100 -2.95 8.33 4.14
C THR A 100 -1.92 8.41 3.01
N ALA A 101 -0.83 9.20 3.04
CA ALA A 101 0.19 9.05 1.99
C ALA A 101 1.14 7.88 2.31
N ARG A 102 1.19 6.86 1.43
CA ARG A 102 2.15 5.75 1.53
C ARG A 102 3.16 5.83 0.40
N LYS A 103 4.45 5.69 0.72
CA LYS A 103 5.51 5.67 -0.27
C LYS A 103 5.48 4.32 -1.00
N VAL A 104 5.32 4.37 -2.31
CA VAL A 104 5.49 3.20 -3.20
C VAL A 104 6.81 3.31 -3.95
N GLY A 105 7.39 2.17 -4.30
CA GLY A 105 8.66 2.09 -5.03
C GLY A 105 8.60 1.08 -6.15
N LYS A 106 9.04 1.49 -7.34
CA LYS A 106 9.25 0.60 -8.49
C LYS A 106 10.68 0.07 -8.58
N THR A 107 11.64 0.88 -8.16
CA THR A 107 13.06 0.49 -8.08
C THR A 107 13.46 0.31 -6.62
N ILE A 108 13.93 -0.89 -6.29
CA ILE A 108 14.40 -1.24 -4.94
C ILE A 108 15.91 -1.24 -4.95
N SER A 109 16.52 -0.34 -4.19
CA SER A 109 17.98 -0.22 -4.02
C SER A 109 18.44 -0.84 -2.70
N GLY A 110 19.74 -1.10 -2.56
CA GLY A 110 20.33 -1.61 -1.31
C GLY A 110 20.60 -3.12 -1.32
N LEU A 111 20.46 -3.76 -2.48
CA LEU A 111 20.74 -5.18 -2.68
C LEU A 111 22.22 -5.44 -3.01
N GLY A 112 23.12 -4.56 -2.58
CA GLY A 112 24.56 -4.66 -2.87
C GLY A 112 25.20 -5.96 -2.37
N HIS A 113 24.62 -6.56 -1.33
CA HIS A 113 25.06 -7.84 -0.76
C HIS A 113 24.55 -9.07 -1.53
N LEU A 114 23.64 -8.90 -2.50
CA LEU A 114 23.08 -9.96 -3.32
C LEU A 114 23.54 -9.87 -4.78
N VAL A 115 24.52 -9.00 -5.09
CA VAL A 115 25.01 -8.84 -6.47
C VAL A 115 25.66 -10.12 -6.97
N GLY A 116 25.22 -10.59 -8.13
CA GLY A 116 25.63 -11.85 -8.74
C GLY A 116 24.79 -13.06 -8.35
N GLU A 117 23.84 -12.90 -7.43
CA GLU A 117 22.94 -13.96 -6.98
C GLU A 117 21.56 -13.86 -7.65
N THR A 118 20.90 -15.01 -7.74
CA THR A 118 19.51 -15.15 -8.16
C THR A 118 18.61 -15.06 -6.93
N VAL A 119 17.74 -14.05 -6.86
CA VAL A 119 16.87 -13.79 -5.71
C VAL A 119 15.41 -14.00 -6.07
N THR A 120 14.61 -14.40 -5.09
CA THR A 120 13.15 -14.39 -5.22
C THR A 120 12.58 -13.13 -4.56
N VAL A 121 11.53 -12.58 -5.17
CA VAL A 121 10.95 -11.29 -4.76
C VAL A 121 9.49 -11.46 -4.37
N LEU A 122 9.14 -11.00 -3.17
CA LEU A 122 7.78 -10.92 -2.65
C LEU A 122 7.30 -9.47 -2.65
N GLN A 123 6.18 -9.19 -3.32
CA GLN A 123 5.63 -7.86 -3.55
C GLN A 123 4.23 -7.74 -2.94
N ASP A 124 4.05 -6.94 -1.88
CA ASP A 124 2.74 -6.71 -1.22
C ASP A 124 1.93 -7.99 -0.93
N GLY A 125 2.61 -9.12 -0.69
CA GLY A 125 2.01 -10.43 -0.41
C GLY A 125 1.83 -11.35 -1.62
N GLY A 126 2.11 -10.87 -2.83
CA GLY A 126 2.22 -11.68 -4.05
C GLY A 126 3.65 -12.12 -4.34
N ASP A 127 3.81 -13.30 -4.93
CA ASP A 127 5.08 -13.76 -5.48
C ASP A 127 5.31 -13.14 -6.85
N ALA A 128 6.46 -12.50 -7.03
CA ALA A 128 6.87 -11.88 -8.29
C ALA A 128 7.89 -12.73 -9.06
N GLY A 129 8.16 -13.93 -8.55
CA GLY A 129 9.13 -14.85 -9.12
C GLY A 129 10.56 -14.43 -8.80
N THR A 130 11.45 -14.84 -9.70
CA THR A 130 12.89 -14.81 -9.50
C THR A 130 13.54 -13.75 -10.38
N GLN A 131 14.50 -13.00 -9.84
CA GLN A 131 15.27 -11.98 -10.53
C GLN A 131 16.77 -12.13 -10.24
N ASP A 132 17.59 -11.95 -11.27
CA ASP A 132 19.04 -11.92 -11.13
C ASP A 132 19.53 -10.51 -10.77
N ILE A 133 20.32 -10.40 -9.71
CA ILE A 133 20.82 -9.11 -9.24
C ILE A 133 22.13 -8.77 -9.96
N ALA A 134 22.03 -8.13 -11.13
CA ALA A 134 23.20 -7.67 -11.88
C ALA A 134 23.88 -6.43 -11.27
N VAL A 135 23.08 -5.57 -10.63
CA VAL A 135 23.51 -4.35 -9.95
C VAL A 135 22.80 -4.25 -8.60
N ALA A 136 23.24 -3.39 -7.69
CA ALA A 136 22.71 -3.27 -6.32
C ALA A 136 21.24 -2.77 -6.20
N SER A 137 20.43 -2.98 -7.24
CA SER A 137 19.02 -2.63 -7.34
C SER A 137 18.25 -3.57 -8.29
N ILE A 138 16.94 -3.68 -8.06
CA ILE A 138 15.98 -4.30 -8.97
C ILE A 138 14.87 -3.34 -9.38
N THR A 139 14.30 -3.55 -10.57
CA THR A 139 13.11 -2.85 -11.05
C THR A 139 11.96 -3.85 -11.15
N LEU A 140 10.85 -3.50 -10.52
CA LEU A 140 9.61 -4.30 -10.52
C LEU A 140 8.69 -3.84 -11.66
N ASP A 141 7.69 -4.63 -11.99
CA ASP A 141 6.76 -4.32 -13.08
C ASP A 141 5.86 -3.11 -12.74
N ASP A 142 5.44 -3.01 -11.48
CA ASP A 142 4.60 -1.94 -10.95
C ASP A 142 5.14 -1.33 -9.64
N TYR A 143 4.38 -0.42 -9.05
CA TYR A 143 4.68 0.28 -7.81
C TYR A 143 4.12 -0.47 -6.60
N TYR A 144 4.99 -0.88 -5.68
CA TYR A 144 4.60 -1.64 -4.48
C TYR A 144 4.97 -0.89 -3.20
N ASN A 145 4.25 -1.18 -2.11
CA ASN A 145 4.47 -0.55 -0.81
C ASN A 145 5.57 -1.25 -0.01
N LYS A 146 5.53 -2.58 0.04
CA LYS A 146 6.44 -3.43 0.80
C LYS A 146 6.96 -4.55 -0.09
N VAL A 147 8.28 -4.58 -0.25
CA VAL A 147 8.97 -5.56 -1.06
C VAL A 147 10.02 -6.26 -0.20
N HIS A 148 10.05 -7.58 -0.26
CA HIS A 148 11.14 -8.38 0.29
C HIS A 148 11.83 -9.09 -0.87
N ALA A 149 13.14 -8.97 -0.95
CA ALA A 149 13.98 -9.69 -1.90
C ALA A 149 15.04 -10.45 -1.12
N GLY A 150 15.26 -11.71 -1.48
CA GLY A 150 16.23 -12.56 -0.80
C GLY A 150 16.51 -13.83 -1.57
N LEU A 151 17.50 -14.59 -1.11
CA LEU A 151 17.82 -15.87 -1.72
C LEU A 151 16.61 -16.82 -1.64
N PRO A 152 16.39 -17.65 -2.67
CA PRO A 152 15.29 -18.60 -2.67
C PRO A 152 15.43 -19.59 -1.51
N ILE A 153 14.35 -19.76 -0.76
CA ILE A 153 14.25 -20.78 0.28
C ILE A 153 13.32 -21.88 -0.19
N THR A 154 13.78 -23.13 -0.10
CA THR A 154 12.93 -24.30 -0.30
C THR A 154 12.74 -24.99 1.04
N ALA A 155 11.57 -24.81 1.65
CA ALA A 155 11.21 -25.51 2.88
C ALA A 155 10.78 -26.93 2.53
N ARG A 156 11.36 -27.92 3.20
CA ARG A 156 11.12 -29.35 2.95
C ARG A 156 10.75 -30.05 4.24
N LEU A 157 9.68 -30.84 4.20
CA LEU A 157 9.21 -31.67 5.29
C LEU A 157 9.05 -33.11 4.80
N GLN A 158 9.75 -34.01 5.48
CA GLN A 158 9.53 -35.45 5.36
C GLN A 158 9.21 -35.98 6.76
N PRO A 159 7.96 -36.41 7.01
CA PRO A 159 7.61 -37.07 8.26
C PRO A 159 8.39 -38.37 8.44
N MET A 160 8.42 -38.86 9.68
CA MET A 160 8.88 -40.22 9.92
C MET A 160 8.00 -41.23 9.20
N LYS A 161 8.56 -42.41 8.92
CA LYS A 161 7.82 -43.52 8.31
C LYS A 161 6.57 -43.82 9.13
N LEU A 162 5.44 -43.94 8.45
CA LEU A 162 4.18 -44.27 9.06
C LEU A 162 4.24 -45.68 9.67
N GLU A 163 3.93 -45.79 10.96
CA GLU A 163 3.89 -47.03 11.72
C GLU A 163 2.59 -47.08 12.53
N MET A 164 1.98 -48.25 12.58
CA MET A 164 0.78 -48.50 13.38
C MET A 164 0.80 -49.95 13.85
N ALA A 165 0.40 -50.17 15.10
CA ALA A 165 0.17 -51.51 15.60
C ALA A 165 -1.10 -52.10 14.96
N THR A 166 -0.93 -53.00 13.98
CA THR A 166 -2.04 -53.80 13.48
C THR A 166 -2.22 -55.03 14.37
N LYS A 167 -3.45 -55.54 14.53
CA LYS A 167 -3.66 -56.90 15.06
C LYS A 167 -3.51 -57.87 13.87
N PRO A 168 -2.41 -58.64 13.70
CA PRO A 168 -1.24 -58.84 14.57
C PRO A 168 0.09 -58.34 13.94
N GLY A 169 0.77 -57.39 14.59
CA GLY A 169 2.18 -57.06 14.36
C GLY A 169 2.45 -55.62 13.90
N SER A 170 3.73 -55.35 13.64
CA SER A 170 4.18 -54.09 13.04
C SER A 170 3.92 -54.10 11.54
N LEU A 171 3.75 -52.91 10.96
CA LEU A 171 3.76 -52.69 9.51
C LEU A 171 5.16 -52.84 8.89
N PHE A 172 6.19 -53.05 9.72
CA PHE A 172 7.54 -53.25 9.24
C PHE A 172 7.63 -54.50 8.34
N GLY A 173 7.96 -54.29 7.07
CA GLY A 173 8.12 -55.35 6.08
C GLY A 173 6.86 -55.68 5.26
N ARG A 174 5.73 -55.01 5.49
CA ARG A 174 4.54 -55.13 4.64
C ARG A 174 4.45 -53.96 3.67
N PRO A 175 4.23 -54.21 2.36
CA PRO A 175 3.92 -53.14 1.42
C PRO A 175 2.65 -52.41 1.85
N LYS A 176 2.71 -51.08 1.85
CA LYS A 176 1.60 -50.19 2.17
C LYS A 176 1.46 -49.15 1.08
N ARG A 177 0.23 -48.78 0.77
CA ARG A 177 -0.11 -47.75 -0.20
C ARG A 177 -0.81 -46.61 0.52
N ILE A 178 -0.36 -45.37 0.31
CA ILE A 178 -1.04 -44.19 0.84
C ILE A 178 -2.09 -43.79 -0.19
N ALA A 179 -3.36 -43.82 0.19
CA ALA A 179 -4.46 -43.46 -0.72
C ALA A 179 -4.74 -41.96 -0.69
N GLU A 180 -4.72 -41.39 0.51
CA GLU A 180 -5.12 -40.01 0.73
C GLU A 180 -4.39 -39.43 1.94
N ILE A 181 -4.14 -38.12 1.91
CA ILE A 181 -3.61 -37.39 3.04
C ILE A 181 -4.54 -36.22 3.37
N THR A 182 -4.79 -36.02 4.66
CA THR A 182 -5.47 -34.83 5.17
C THR A 182 -4.47 -34.01 5.96
N ILE A 183 -4.23 -32.78 5.51
CA ILE A 183 -3.30 -31.85 6.15
C ILE A 183 -4.09 -30.69 6.73
N ARG A 184 -3.83 -30.37 8.00
CA ARG A 184 -4.35 -29.17 8.65
C ARG A 184 -3.39 -28.02 8.44
N PHE A 185 -3.83 -27.03 7.68
CA PHE A 185 -3.08 -25.81 7.39
C PHE A 185 -3.51 -24.66 8.30
N PHE A 186 -2.56 -23.80 8.62
CA PHE A 186 -2.79 -22.53 9.28
C PHE A 186 -2.13 -21.42 8.46
N GLU A 187 -2.90 -20.39 8.10
CA GLU A 187 -2.43 -19.19 7.38
C GLU A 187 -1.43 -19.51 6.25
N THR A 188 -1.81 -20.43 5.36
CA THR A 188 -0.93 -20.96 4.30
C THR A 188 -1.41 -20.54 2.91
N SER A 189 -0.48 -20.22 2.01
CA SER A 189 -0.83 -19.83 0.62
C SER A 189 -0.82 -21.00 -0.37
N GLY A 190 0.02 -22.01 -0.14
CA GLY A 190 0.09 -23.22 -0.96
C GLY A 190 1.22 -24.15 -0.52
N CYS A 191 1.25 -25.35 -1.08
CA CYS A 191 2.32 -26.31 -0.91
C CYS A 191 2.35 -27.33 -2.05
N ASP A 192 3.50 -27.94 -2.27
CA ASP A 192 3.65 -29.11 -3.13
C ASP A 192 3.67 -30.36 -2.25
N VAL A 193 2.95 -31.41 -2.64
CA VAL A 193 2.87 -32.68 -1.90
C VAL A 193 2.97 -33.88 -2.83
N GLY A 194 3.74 -34.91 -2.46
CA GLY A 194 3.87 -36.11 -3.29
C GLY A 194 4.70 -37.25 -2.70
N PRO A 195 4.86 -38.35 -3.46
CA PRO A 195 5.66 -39.52 -3.09
C PRO A 195 7.17 -39.30 -3.21
N SER A 196 7.65 -38.23 -3.86
CA SER A 196 9.08 -37.88 -3.88
C SER A 196 9.32 -36.38 -4.02
N TRP A 197 10.59 -35.96 -3.96
CA TRP A 197 10.96 -34.55 -4.19
C TRP A 197 10.81 -34.10 -5.65
N THR A 198 10.68 -35.04 -6.59
CA THR A 198 10.58 -34.79 -8.03
C THR A 198 9.22 -35.13 -8.61
N ASP A 199 8.43 -35.91 -7.86
CA ASP A 199 7.09 -36.35 -8.20
C ASP A 199 6.14 -35.84 -7.12
N TYR A 200 5.47 -34.74 -7.44
CA TYR A 200 4.61 -34.00 -6.52
C TYR A 200 3.52 -33.25 -7.28
N ASP A 201 2.40 -33.07 -6.60
CA ASP A 201 1.32 -32.22 -7.04
C ASP A 201 1.37 -30.87 -6.31
N SER A 202 1.24 -29.80 -7.08
CA SER A 202 1.22 -28.43 -6.57
C SER A 202 -0.21 -28.02 -6.19
N TYR A 203 -0.41 -27.67 -4.92
CA TYR A 203 -1.67 -27.16 -4.40
C TYR A 203 -1.56 -25.67 -4.07
N LEU A 204 -2.28 -24.85 -4.83
CA LEU A 204 -2.46 -23.43 -4.58
C LEU A 204 -3.85 -23.23 -3.94
N PHE A 205 -3.93 -22.40 -2.89
CA PHE A 205 -5.18 -22.20 -2.16
C PHE A 205 -5.98 -20.97 -2.59
N ARG A 206 -5.60 -20.33 -3.70
CA ARG A 206 -6.42 -19.30 -4.35
C ARG A 206 -7.67 -19.94 -4.96
N ASP A 207 -8.84 -19.35 -4.71
CA ASP A 207 -10.09 -19.74 -5.38
C ASP A 207 -10.29 -18.92 -6.67
N VAL A 208 -11.05 -19.44 -7.62
CA VAL A 208 -11.41 -18.74 -8.87
C VAL A 208 -12.29 -17.52 -8.61
N SER A 209 -12.92 -17.46 -7.44
CA SER A 209 -13.75 -16.34 -6.99
C SER A 209 -12.94 -15.21 -6.35
N ASP A 210 -11.65 -15.44 -6.05
CA ASP A 210 -10.79 -14.43 -5.42
C ASP A 210 -10.43 -13.31 -6.41
N PRO A 211 -10.49 -12.02 -5.97
CA PRO A 211 -10.08 -10.91 -6.81
C PRO A 211 -8.60 -11.00 -7.19
N LEU A 212 -8.27 -10.72 -8.46
CA LEU A 212 -6.90 -10.82 -8.98
C LEU A 212 -5.98 -9.66 -8.56
N ASP A 213 -6.57 -8.52 -8.17
CA ASP A 213 -5.84 -7.30 -7.79
C ASP A 213 -5.53 -7.23 -6.28
N ILE A 214 -5.66 -8.35 -5.56
CA ILE A 214 -5.31 -8.44 -4.15
C ILE A 214 -4.39 -9.62 -3.89
N ALA A 215 -3.63 -9.53 -2.79
CA ALA A 215 -2.90 -10.67 -2.27
C ALA A 215 -3.88 -11.83 -1.99
N THR A 216 -3.46 -13.05 -2.33
CA THR A 216 -4.28 -14.24 -2.12
C THR A 216 -4.59 -14.41 -0.65
N PRO A 217 -5.87 -14.61 -0.28
CA PRO A 217 -6.22 -14.89 1.11
C PRO A 217 -5.50 -16.17 1.57
N LEU A 218 -4.99 -16.15 2.79
CA LEU A 218 -4.34 -17.31 3.38
C LEU A 218 -5.39 -18.33 3.82
N TYR A 219 -5.13 -19.60 3.54
CA TYR A 219 -6.02 -20.69 3.88
C TYR A 219 -5.71 -21.24 5.29
N SER A 220 -6.79 -21.46 6.06
CA SER A 220 -6.76 -22.11 7.37
C SER A 220 -7.86 -23.15 7.43
N GLY A 221 -7.50 -24.41 7.63
CA GLY A 221 -8.45 -25.52 7.62
C GLY A 221 -7.82 -26.85 7.24
N ASP A 222 -8.67 -27.87 7.16
CA ASP A 222 -8.28 -29.22 6.76
C ASP A 222 -8.46 -29.37 5.25
N LYS A 223 -7.38 -29.73 4.57
CA LYS A 223 -7.40 -30.05 3.16
C LYS A 223 -7.09 -31.53 2.95
N THR A 224 -8.03 -32.19 2.32
CA THR A 224 -7.89 -33.54 1.82
C THR A 224 -7.26 -33.51 0.43
N ILE A 225 -6.18 -34.27 0.26
CA ILE A 225 -5.36 -34.35 -0.94
C ILE A 225 -5.26 -35.83 -1.33
N ALA A 226 -5.68 -36.14 -2.55
CA ALA A 226 -5.45 -37.46 -3.13
C ALA A 226 -3.94 -37.66 -3.30
N PHE A 227 -3.45 -38.85 -2.95
CA PHE A 227 -2.02 -39.15 -3.01
C PHE A 227 -1.80 -40.27 -4.02
N ASP A 228 -1.08 -39.98 -5.10
CA ASP A 228 -0.80 -40.98 -6.14
C ASP A 228 0.40 -41.87 -5.74
N GLY A 229 0.22 -42.62 -4.65
CA GLY A 229 1.22 -43.55 -4.14
C GLY A 229 0.95 -44.98 -4.60
N ASP A 230 2.01 -45.72 -4.93
CA ASP A 230 1.95 -47.17 -5.15
C ASP A 230 2.22 -47.96 -3.85
N TYR A 231 2.09 -49.28 -3.88
CA TYR A 231 2.44 -50.17 -2.77
C TYR A 231 3.96 -50.18 -2.55
N GLU A 232 4.39 -49.58 -1.44
CA GLU A 232 5.79 -49.50 -1.08
C GLU A 232 6.04 -49.92 0.37
N LEU A 233 7.27 -50.35 0.67
CA LEU A 233 7.66 -50.67 2.05
C LEU A 233 7.86 -49.41 2.91
N ALA A 234 8.30 -48.31 2.29
CA ALA A 234 8.61 -47.09 3.01
C ALA A 234 7.36 -46.24 3.26
N GLY A 235 6.51 -46.05 2.23
CA GLY A 235 5.33 -45.19 2.26
C GLY A 235 5.70 -43.79 2.78
N ASN A 236 6.57 -43.11 2.03
CA ASN A 236 7.07 -41.78 2.41
C ASN A 236 6.11 -40.70 1.89
N ILE A 237 5.99 -39.62 2.64
CA ILE A 237 5.24 -38.43 2.26
C ILE A 237 6.23 -37.27 2.19
N PHE A 238 6.22 -36.53 1.10
CA PHE A 238 7.07 -35.37 0.91
C PHE A 238 6.21 -34.13 0.74
N ILE A 239 6.48 -33.10 1.55
CA ILE A 239 5.82 -31.80 1.45
C ILE A 239 6.91 -30.74 1.29
N GLN A 240 6.72 -29.82 0.36
CA GLN A 240 7.65 -28.72 0.16
C GLN A 240 6.95 -27.40 -0.16
N SER A 241 7.59 -26.29 0.22
CA SER A 241 7.26 -24.95 -0.27
C SER A 241 8.48 -24.40 -0.99
N ARG A 242 8.31 -24.08 -2.28
CA ARG A 242 9.33 -23.43 -3.12
C ARG A 242 9.14 -21.92 -3.24
N LEU A 243 7.92 -21.45 -2.97
CA LEU A 243 7.55 -20.05 -3.05
C LEU A 243 7.89 -19.36 -1.72
N PRO A 244 8.19 -18.04 -1.73
CA PRO A 244 8.51 -17.26 -0.53
C PRO A 244 7.25 -16.93 0.28
N LEU A 245 6.31 -17.88 0.35
CA LEU A 245 4.98 -17.73 0.93
C LEU A 245 4.89 -18.59 2.20
N PRO A 246 4.07 -18.16 3.18
CA PRO A 246 3.94 -18.87 4.45
C PRO A 246 3.35 -20.27 4.22
N LEU A 247 3.96 -21.25 4.90
CA LEU A 247 3.50 -22.63 5.01
C LEU A 247 3.57 -23.05 6.48
N THR A 248 2.40 -23.23 7.10
CA THR A 248 2.30 -23.75 8.48
C THR A 248 1.43 -24.99 8.49
N ILE A 249 2.03 -26.11 8.87
CA ILE A 249 1.37 -27.40 8.97
C ILE A 249 1.15 -27.72 10.45
N SER A 250 -0.11 -27.85 10.86
CA SER A 250 -0.46 -28.16 12.25
C SER A 250 -0.62 -29.65 12.50
N ALA A 251 -1.14 -30.39 11.52
CA ALA A 251 -1.34 -31.82 11.61
C ALA A 251 -1.27 -32.47 10.24
N LEU A 252 -0.85 -33.73 10.21
CA LEU A 252 -0.83 -34.57 9.03
C LEU A 252 -1.47 -35.91 9.39
N MET A 253 -2.45 -36.31 8.60
CA MET A 253 -3.16 -37.58 8.71
C MET A 253 -3.08 -38.28 7.36
N ALA A 254 -2.77 -39.56 7.35
CA ALA A 254 -2.68 -40.35 6.13
C ALA A 254 -3.63 -41.53 6.24
N ASP A 255 -4.45 -41.72 5.21
CA ASP A 255 -5.20 -42.95 5.00
C ASP A 255 -4.38 -43.87 4.10
N TYR A 256 -4.23 -45.12 4.52
CA TYR A 256 -3.35 -46.08 3.86
C TYR A 256 -3.93 -47.49 3.90
N GLU A 257 -3.65 -48.21 2.83
CA GLU A 257 -3.99 -49.61 2.67
C GLU A 257 -2.74 -50.46 2.85
N VAL A 258 -2.89 -51.63 3.46
CA VAL A 258 -1.80 -52.59 3.64
C VAL A 258 -2.09 -53.78 2.73
N ALA A 259 -1.08 -54.21 1.98
CA ALA A 259 -1.21 -55.43 1.18
C ALA A 259 -1.52 -56.63 2.12
N PRO A 260 -2.43 -57.53 1.71
CA PRO A 260 -2.85 -58.68 2.52
C PRO A 260 -1.69 -59.63 2.87
#